data_AF-A0A955STR2-F1
#
_entry.id   AF-A0A955STR2-F1
#
_cell.length_a   1.000
_cell.length_b   1.000
_cell.length_c   1.000
_cell.angle_alpha   90.00
_cell.angle_beta   90.00
_cell.angle_gamma   90.00
#
_symmetry.space_group_name_H-M   'P 1'
#
loop_
_entity.id
_entity.type
_entity.pdbx_description
1 polymer ?
#
loop_
_entity_poly.entity_id
_entity_poly.type
_entity_poly.pdbx_seq_one_letter_code
_entity_poly.pdbx_strand_id
1 'polypeptide(L)'
;MTNEVWKQFEENGVTHSMGHYLMAIRDLLKARGYARVTDVANHLGVSRSSASTSLASLKKKGLVDEDDNHFLRLPPKGHTIALQIRKNHMILETFFKDVLGVEEEQALIDACKMEHLLSPETGIRLLALVKTILTNEDLKKQAIEGIPCDLCKSPVNCPVCSEDDPCPLHLTEEDLKLRPI
;
A
#
# COMPACT_ATOMS: atom_id res chain seq x y z
N MET A 1 -8.87 25.83 -1.11
CA MET A 1 -7.79 24.84 -1.24
C MET A 1 -7.91 24.28 -2.64
N THR A 2 -6.87 24.51 -3.45
CA THR A 2 -6.95 24.76 -4.89
C THR A 2 -7.09 23.50 -5.75
N ASN A 3 -7.71 23.64 -6.92
CA ASN A 3 -7.98 22.67 -8.00
C ASN A 3 -6.74 21.93 -8.59
N GLU A 4 -5.65 21.80 -7.83
CA GLU A 4 -4.36 21.26 -8.30
C GLU A 4 -3.80 20.13 -7.43
N VAL A 5 -4.50 19.72 -6.36
CA VAL A 5 -4.07 18.61 -5.48
C VAL A 5 -3.83 17.33 -6.27
N TRP A 6 -4.64 17.04 -7.30
CA TRP A 6 -4.46 15.85 -8.13
C TRP A 6 -3.17 15.87 -8.97
N LYS A 7 -2.60 17.05 -9.28
CA LYS A 7 -1.30 17.16 -9.97
C LYS A 7 -0.13 16.79 -9.05
N GLN A 8 -0.30 16.89 -7.73
CA GLN A 8 0.72 16.45 -6.77
C GLN A 8 0.98 14.94 -6.85
N PHE A 9 0.05 14.17 -7.41
CA PHE A 9 0.26 12.76 -7.72
C PHE A 9 1.45 12.53 -8.67
N GLU A 10 1.70 13.46 -9.61
CA GLU A 10 2.84 13.39 -10.53
C GLU A 10 4.20 13.57 -9.82
N GLU A 11 4.19 14.09 -8.59
CA GLU A 11 5.39 14.22 -7.74
C GLU A 11 5.73 12.92 -6.99
N ASN A 12 4.87 11.88 -7.06
CA ASN A 12 5.16 10.56 -6.52
C ASN A 12 6.29 9.89 -7.32
N GLY A 13 7.54 10.17 -6.92
CA GLY A 13 8.74 9.74 -7.64
C GLY A 13 9.00 8.23 -7.65
N VAL A 14 8.18 7.44 -6.94
CA VAL A 14 8.26 5.97 -6.83
C VAL A 14 6.95 5.36 -7.28
N THR A 15 7.00 4.63 -8.38
CA THR A 15 5.85 3.86 -8.88
C THR A 15 5.67 2.57 -8.10
N HIS A 16 4.51 1.93 -8.24
CA HIS A 16 4.23 0.59 -7.70
C HIS A 16 5.38 -0.38 -8.00
N SER A 17 5.70 -0.56 -9.29
CA SER A 17 6.78 -1.45 -9.71
C SER A 17 8.12 -1.10 -9.04
N MET A 18 8.51 0.18 -9.01
CA MET A 18 9.76 0.60 -8.35
C MET A 18 9.78 0.24 -6.87
N GLY A 19 8.66 0.40 -6.15
CA GLY A 19 8.51 -0.01 -4.77
C GLY A 19 8.77 -1.50 -4.57
N HIS A 20 8.17 -2.35 -5.42
CA HIS A 20 8.37 -3.81 -5.39
C HIS A 20 9.83 -4.22 -5.64
N TYR A 21 10.53 -3.59 -6.60
CA TYR A 21 11.97 -3.83 -6.80
C TYR A 21 12.81 -3.44 -5.58
N LEU A 22 12.52 -2.30 -4.95
CA LEU A 22 13.22 -1.86 -3.74
C LEU A 22 12.99 -2.79 -2.55
N MET A 23 11.75 -3.24 -2.34
CA MET A 23 11.41 -4.23 -1.31
C MET A 23 12.09 -5.57 -1.57
N ALA A 24 12.07 -6.08 -2.82
CA ALA A 24 12.71 -7.33 -3.20
C ALA A 24 14.22 -7.32 -2.93
N ILE A 25 14.93 -6.25 -3.32
CA ILE A 25 16.36 -6.12 -3.03
C ILE A 25 16.59 -6.13 -1.53
N ARG A 26 15.81 -5.36 -0.75
CA ARG A 26 15.93 -5.29 0.70
C ARG A 26 15.74 -6.67 1.35
N ASP A 27 14.72 -7.42 0.92
CA ASP A 27 14.39 -8.71 1.49
C ASP A 27 15.45 -9.77 1.15
N LEU A 28 15.98 -9.76 -0.08
CA LEU A 28 17.11 -10.59 -0.47
C LEU A 28 18.39 -10.26 0.32
N LEU A 29 18.72 -8.97 0.47
CA LEU A 29 19.85 -8.52 1.29
C LEU A 29 19.69 -8.96 2.75
N LYS A 30 18.49 -8.85 3.32
CA LYS A 30 18.21 -9.29 4.70
C LYS A 30 18.29 -10.80 4.85
N ALA A 31 17.81 -11.56 3.87
CA ALA A 31 17.74 -13.01 3.95
C ALA A 31 19.10 -13.70 3.68
N ARG A 32 19.93 -13.13 2.80
CA ARG A 32 21.13 -13.81 2.27
C ARG A 32 22.40 -12.95 2.27
N GLY A 33 22.30 -11.66 2.56
CA GLY A 33 23.42 -10.71 2.56
C GLY A 33 23.79 -10.15 1.18
N TYR A 34 23.18 -10.63 0.10
CA TYR A 34 23.44 -10.17 -1.26
C TYR A 34 22.19 -10.27 -2.14
N ALA A 35 22.18 -9.52 -3.25
CA ALA A 35 21.16 -9.61 -4.28
C ALA A 35 21.79 -9.34 -5.66
N ARG A 36 21.41 -10.11 -6.68
CA ARG A 36 21.72 -9.83 -8.08
C ARG A 36 20.44 -9.61 -8.88
N VAL A 37 20.58 -9.07 -10.08
CA VAL A 37 19.45 -8.86 -11.02
C VAL A 37 18.62 -10.14 -11.21
N THR A 38 19.26 -11.31 -11.33
CA THR A 38 18.59 -12.60 -11.47
C THR A 38 17.80 -12.99 -10.24
N ASP A 39 18.33 -12.71 -9.04
CA ASP A 39 17.66 -13.03 -7.79
C ASP A 39 16.39 -12.18 -7.64
N VAL A 40 16.48 -10.89 -7.97
CA VAL A 40 15.34 -9.97 -7.95
C VAL A 40 14.28 -10.36 -8.98
N ALA A 41 14.71 -10.71 -10.20
CA ALA A 41 13.80 -11.17 -11.25
C ALA A 41 13.01 -12.41 -10.82
N ASN A 42 13.71 -13.41 -10.26
CA ASN A 42 13.09 -14.64 -9.75
C ASN A 42 12.17 -14.36 -8.55
N HIS A 43 12.58 -13.46 -7.64
CA HIS A 43 11.78 -13.10 -6.47
C HIS A 43 10.45 -12.43 -6.85
N LEU A 44 10.46 -11.60 -7.90
CA LEU A 44 9.27 -10.90 -8.38
C LEU A 44 8.49 -11.66 -9.46
N GLY A 45 8.97 -12.83 -9.91
CA GLY A 45 8.32 -13.59 -10.99
C GLY A 45 8.33 -12.89 -12.35
N VAL A 46 9.34 -12.06 -12.63
CA VAL A 46 9.47 -11.29 -13.87
C VAL A 46 10.66 -11.73 -14.71
N SER A 47 10.67 -11.38 -16.00
CA SER A 47 11.81 -11.69 -16.86
C SER A 47 13.08 -10.92 -16.44
N ARG A 48 14.26 -11.51 -16.69
CA ARG A 48 15.55 -10.85 -16.43
C ARG A 48 15.69 -9.53 -17.20
N SER A 49 15.15 -9.46 -18.42
CA SER A 49 15.16 -8.23 -19.23
C SER A 49 14.32 -7.12 -18.58
N SER A 50 13.11 -7.44 -18.11
CA SER A 50 12.26 -6.50 -17.37
C SER A 50 12.96 -6.00 -16.11
N ALA A 51 13.53 -6.91 -15.33
CA ALA A 51 14.29 -6.57 -14.13
C ALA A 51 15.47 -5.66 -14.42
N SER A 52 16.24 -5.95 -15.48
CA SER A 52 17.39 -5.13 -15.88
C SER A 52 16.98 -3.69 -16.22
N THR A 53 15.87 -3.52 -16.95
CA THR A 53 15.33 -2.20 -17.33
C THR A 53 14.88 -1.41 -16.10
N SER A 54 14.10 -2.03 -15.21
CA SER A 54 13.62 -1.38 -13.98
C SER A 54 14.76 -1.01 -13.04
N LEU A 55 15.73 -1.91 -12.85
CA LEU A 55 16.91 -1.66 -12.03
C LEU A 55 17.82 -0.57 -12.62
N ALA A 56 17.95 -0.48 -13.95
CA ALA A 56 18.66 0.63 -14.58
C ALA A 56 18.01 1.99 -14.29
N SER A 57 16.67 2.05 -14.32
CA SER A 57 15.92 3.25 -13.93
C SER A 57 16.13 3.62 -12.45
N LEU A 58 16.10 2.64 -11.56
CA LEU A 58 16.36 2.83 -10.12
C LEU A 58 17.79 3.31 -9.85
N LYS A 59 18.78 2.77 -10.56
CA LYS A 59 20.18 3.23 -10.52
C LYS A 59 20.31 4.68 -10.97
N LYS A 60 19.68 5.06 -12.09
CA LYS A 60 19.65 6.44 -12.58
C LYS A 60 19.05 7.43 -11.56
N LYS A 61 18.08 6.97 -10.76
CA LYS A 61 17.44 7.75 -9.68
C LYS A 61 18.23 7.74 -8.35
N GLY A 62 19.36 7.04 -8.28
CA GLY A 62 20.17 6.89 -7.06
C GLY A 62 19.47 6.10 -5.95
N LEU A 63 18.51 5.24 -6.30
CA LEU A 63 17.74 4.43 -5.34
C LEU A 63 18.31 3.01 -5.19
N VAL A 64 19.07 2.56 -6.17
CA VAL A 64 19.81 1.29 -6.16
C VAL A 64 21.22 1.59 -6.64
N ASP A 65 22.19 0.83 -6.14
CA ASP A 65 23.56 0.84 -6.63
C ASP A 65 23.99 -0.59 -6.97
N GLU A 66 25.05 -0.74 -7.75
CA GLU A 66 25.60 -2.04 -8.14
C GLU A 66 27.12 -1.98 -8.09
N ASP A 67 27.75 -2.92 -7.39
CA ASP A 67 29.21 -2.97 -7.29
C ASP A 67 29.86 -3.72 -8.45
N ASP A 68 31.21 -3.72 -8.48
CA ASP A 68 32.01 -4.35 -9.54
C ASP A 68 31.78 -5.87 -9.67
N ASN A 69 31.20 -6.51 -8.64
CA ASN A 69 30.85 -7.93 -8.64
C ASN A 69 29.37 -8.17 -8.98
N HIS A 70 28.68 -7.15 -9.50
CA HIS A 70 27.27 -7.15 -9.84
C HIS A 70 26.32 -7.39 -8.67
N PHE A 71 26.75 -7.10 -7.43
CA PHE A 71 25.86 -7.12 -6.28
C PHE A 71 25.12 -5.80 -6.15
N LEU A 72 23.79 -5.90 -6.07
CA LEU A 72 22.90 -4.79 -5.83
C LEU A 72 23.01 -4.33 -4.38
N ARG A 73 22.99 -3.01 -4.20
CA ARG A 73 23.00 -2.34 -2.90
C ARG A 73 21.83 -1.37 -2.83
N LEU A 74 21.35 -1.12 -1.62
CA LEU A 74 20.41 -0.05 -1.33
C LEU A 74 21.14 1.09 -0.62
N PRO A 75 21.43 2.20 -1.32
CA PRO A 75 21.87 3.43 -0.67
C PRO A 75 20.85 3.88 0.39
N PRO A 76 21.23 4.76 1.34
CA PRO A 76 20.35 5.20 2.42
C PRO A 76 18.98 5.68 1.95
N LYS A 77 18.92 6.41 0.82
CA LYS A 77 17.67 6.87 0.19
C LYS A 77 16.79 5.71 -0.26
N GLY A 78 17.34 4.76 -1.01
CA GLY A 78 16.63 3.57 -1.48
C GLY A 78 16.15 2.69 -0.33
N HIS A 79 17.00 2.47 0.67
CA HIS A 79 16.67 1.70 1.87
C HIS A 79 15.52 2.34 2.66
N THR A 80 15.56 3.67 2.83
CA THR A 80 14.51 4.41 3.55
C THR A 80 13.16 4.29 2.85
N ILE A 81 13.14 4.44 1.53
CA ILE A 81 11.92 4.28 0.72
C ILE A 81 11.40 2.84 0.80
N ALA A 82 12.26 1.84 0.60
CA ALA A 82 11.87 0.43 0.71
C ALA A 82 11.23 0.10 2.06
N LEU A 83 11.81 0.62 3.14
CA LEU A 83 11.31 0.42 4.49
C LEU A 83 9.97 1.12 4.72
N GLN A 84 9.80 2.34 4.22
CA GLN A 84 8.54 3.08 4.34
C GLN A 84 7.40 2.35 3.62
N ILE A 85 7.64 1.94 2.37
CA ILE A 85 6.68 1.20 1.54
C ILE A 85 6.30 -0.11 2.24
N ARG A 86 7.28 -0.88 2.73
CA ARG A 86 7.01 -2.12 3.46
C ARG A 86 6.18 -1.90 4.73
N LYS A 87 6.49 -0.84 5.50
CA LYS A 87 5.70 -0.50 6.70
C LYS A 87 4.27 -0.12 6.34
N ASN A 88 4.08 0.69 5.31
CA ASN A 88 2.76 1.07 4.83
C ASN A 88 1.95 -0.16 4.43
N HIS A 89 2.55 -1.08 3.67
CA HIS A 89 1.92 -2.34 3.28
C HIS A 89 1.43 -3.12 4.51
N MET A 90 2.30 -3.33 5.52
CA MET A 90 1.92 -4.04 6.74
C MET A 90 0.80 -3.35 7.53
N ILE A 91 0.84 -2.01 7.61
CA ILE A 91 -0.19 -1.22 8.29
C ILE A 91 -1.53 -1.36 7.56
N LEU A 92 -1.52 -1.24 6.23
CA LEU A 92 -2.71 -1.34 5.39
C LEU A 92 -3.30 -2.75 5.42
N GLU A 93 -2.47 -3.78 5.28
CA GLU A 93 -2.88 -5.19 5.40
C GLU A 93 -3.57 -5.46 6.73
N THR A 94 -2.94 -5.04 7.84
CA THR A 94 -3.50 -5.17 9.20
C THR A 94 -4.82 -4.39 9.33
N PHE A 95 -4.88 -3.17 8.77
CA PHE A 95 -6.08 -2.36 8.82
C PHE A 95 -7.25 -3.01 8.05
N PHE A 96 -7.03 -3.43 6.81
CA PHE A 96 -8.07 -4.06 6.01
C PHE A 96 -8.52 -5.38 6.63
N LYS A 97 -7.60 -6.24 7.04
CA LYS A 97 -7.91 -7.56 7.59
C LYS A 97 -8.46 -7.50 9.01
N ASP A 98 -7.70 -6.93 9.94
CA ASP A 98 -7.96 -7.08 11.38
C ASP A 98 -8.86 -5.98 11.95
N VAL A 99 -8.97 -4.83 11.27
CA VAL A 99 -9.84 -3.72 11.68
C VAL A 99 -11.14 -3.69 10.88
N LEU A 100 -11.06 -3.81 9.55
CA LEU A 100 -12.24 -3.75 8.68
C LEU A 100 -12.87 -5.12 8.40
N GLY A 101 -12.20 -6.22 8.76
CA GLY A 101 -12.71 -7.57 8.54
C GLY A 101 -12.75 -8.00 7.06
N VAL A 102 -11.92 -7.38 6.21
CA VAL A 102 -11.79 -7.77 4.79
C VAL A 102 -11.09 -9.13 4.71
N GLU A 103 -11.56 -9.98 3.79
CA GLU A 103 -10.93 -11.27 3.50
C GLU A 103 -9.43 -11.12 3.21
N GLU A 104 -8.63 -12.05 3.73
CA GLU A 104 -7.17 -11.94 3.77
C GLU A 104 -6.54 -11.69 2.40
N GLU A 105 -6.99 -12.40 1.36
CA GLU A 105 -6.50 -12.22 -0.01
C GLU A 105 -6.78 -10.82 -0.55
N GLN A 106 -7.98 -10.30 -0.32
CA GLN A 106 -8.37 -8.97 -0.78
C GLN A 106 -7.64 -7.87 0.01
N ALA A 107 -7.47 -8.05 1.32
CA ALA A 107 -6.71 -7.14 2.18
C ALA A 107 -5.25 -7.00 1.70
N LEU A 108 -4.61 -8.11 1.30
CA LEU A 108 -3.27 -8.12 0.71
C LEU A 108 -3.23 -7.39 -0.63
N ILE A 109 -4.21 -7.64 -1.51
CA ILE A 109 -4.31 -6.99 -2.82
C ILE A 109 -4.45 -5.47 -2.66
N ASP A 110 -5.31 -4.99 -1.77
CA ASP A 110 -5.55 -3.56 -1.60
C ASP A 110 -4.40 -2.86 -0.87
N ALA A 111 -3.77 -3.53 0.10
CA ALA A 111 -2.51 -3.06 0.68
C ALA A 111 -1.44 -2.86 -0.42
N CYS A 112 -1.31 -3.86 -1.31
CA CYS A 112 -0.41 -3.85 -2.48
C CYS A 112 -0.61 -2.60 -3.36
N LYS A 113 -1.86 -2.26 -3.66
CA LYS A 113 -2.19 -1.12 -4.53
C LYS A 113 -1.82 0.23 -3.90
N MET A 114 -1.86 0.32 -2.58
CA MET A 114 -1.85 1.61 -1.87
C MET A 114 -0.52 1.94 -1.18
N GLU A 115 0.34 0.95 -0.91
CA GLU A 115 1.45 1.15 0.03
C GLU A 115 2.45 2.25 -0.34
N HIS A 116 2.66 2.46 -1.64
CA HIS A 116 3.63 3.42 -2.17
C HIS A 116 3.02 4.82 -2.34
N LEU A 117 1.70 4.95 -2.16
CA LEU A 117 0.97 6.22 -2.21
C LEU A 117 0.78 6.83 -0.82
N LEU A 118 0.94 6.01 0.24
CA LEU A 118 0.68 6.45 1.60
C LEU A 118 1.83 7.32 2.13
N SER A 119 1.51 8.56 2.49
CA SER A 119 2.46 9.49 3.08
C SER A 119 2.95 9.00 4.46
N PRO A 120 4.15 9.41 4.91
CA PRO A 120 4.62 9.11 6.26
C PRO A 120 3.68 9.60 7.36
N GLU A 121 3.07 10.78 7.20
CA GLU A 121 2.12 11.32 8.18
C GLU A 121 0.89 10.41 8.31
N THR A 122 0.28 10.05 7.18
CA THR A 122 -0.89 9.18 7.16
C THR A 122 -0.55 7.82 7.72
N GLY A 123 0.59 7.23 7.34
CA GLY A 123 1.04 5.95 7.87
C GLY A 123 1.19 5.94 9.39
N ILE A 124 1.77 7.00 9.97
CA ILE A 124 1.91 7.13 11.43
C ILE A 124 0.54 7.21 12.13
N ARG A 125 -0.37 8.05 11.61
CA ARG A 125 -1.71 8.20 12.20
C ARG A 125 -2.54 6.92 12.04
N LEU A 126 -2.45 6.26 10.89
CA LEU A 126 -3.12 4.99 10.64
C LEU A 126 -2.61 3.89 11.57
N LEU A 127 -1.29 3.79 11.77
CA LEU A 127 -0.73 2.86 12.76
C LEU A 127 -1.25 3.13 14.17
N ALA A 128 -1.32 4.40 14.58
CA ALA A 128 -1.87 4.77 15.89
C ALA A 128 -3.35 4.36 16.03
N LEU A 129 -4.15 4.57 14.98
CA LEU A 129 -5.55 4.14 14.94
C LEU A 129 -5.67 2.61 15.02
N VAL A 130 -4.96 1.88 14.15
CA VAL A 130 -4.94 0.41 14.13
C VAL A 130 -4.58 -0.14 15.51
N LYS A 131 -3.50 0.37 16.13
CA LYS A 131 -3.11 -0.04 17.48
C LYS A 131 -4.19 0.26 18.53
N THR A 132 -4.83 1.42 18.44
CA THR A 132 -5.89 1.80 19.40
C THR A 132 -7.07 0.83 19.31
N ILE A 133 -7.51 0.50 18.09
CA ILE A 133 -8.62 -0.44 17.88
C ILE A 133 -8.22 -1.85 18.30
N LEU A 134 -7.07 -2.36 17.87
CA LEU A 134 -6.64 -3.73 18.17
C LEU A 134 -6.30 -3.98 19.64
N THR A 135 -6.13 -2.94 20.46
CA THR A 135 -5.88 -3.06 21.90
C THR A 135 -7.13 -2.83 22.75
N ASN A 136 -8.28 -2.59 22.11
CA ASN A 136 -9.56 -2.36 22.77
C ASN A 136 -10.64 -3.26 22.14
N GLU A 137 -11.03 -4.32 22.85
CA GLU A 137 -11.98 -5.32 22.35
C GLU A 137 -13.35 -4.72 21.99
N ASP A 138 -13.83 -3.71 22.72
CA ASP A 138 -15.11 -3.05 22.40
C ASP A 138 -15.02 -2.29 21.08
N LEU A 139 -13.94 -1.53 20.87
CA LEU A 139 -13.70 -0.82 19.61
C LEU A 139 -13.48 -1.77 18.44
N LYS A 140 -12.74 -2.86 18.66
CA LYS A 140 -12.50 -3.90 17.65
C LYS A 140 -13.82 -4.55 17.22
N LYS A 141 -14.67 -4.90 18.18
CA LYS A 141 -16.00 -5.45 17.91
C LYS A 141 -16.85 -4.48 17.10
N GLN A 142 -16.89 -3.20 17.50
CA GLN A 142 -17.63 -2.16 16.77
C GLN A 142 -17.09 -1.92 15.36
N ALA A 143 -15.78 -2.04 15.14
CA ALA A 143 -15.16 -1.85 13.82
C ALA A 143 -15.54 -2.98 12.84
N ILE A 144 -15.60 -4.22 13.31
CA ILE A 144 -15.91 -5.40 12.49
C ILE A 144 -17.41 -5.52 12.22
N GLU A 145 -18.26 -5.29 13.23
CA GLU A 145 -19.72 -5.41 13.09
C GLU A 145 -20.32 -4.29 12.23
N GLY A 146 -19.53 -3.25 11.92
CA GLY A 146 -19.94 -2.08 11.16
C GLY A 146 -20.95 -1.21 11.93
N ILE A 147 -21.29 -0.06 11.37
CA ILE A 147 -22.46 0.70 11.81
C ILE A 147 -23.61 0.30 10.88
N PRO A 148 -24.64 -0.43 11.36
CA PRO A 148 -25.80 -0.77 10.56
C PRO A 148 -26.45 0.46 9.94
N CYS A 149 -26.78 0.40 8.64
CA CYS A 149 -27.45 1.51 7.94
C CYS A 149 -28.84 1.82 8.52
N ASP A 150 -29.49 0.86 9.17
CA ASP A 150 -30.77 1.05 9.89
C ASP A 150 -30.65 2.00 11.11
N LEU A 151 -29.43 2.27 11.58
CA LEU A 151 -29.12 3.30 12.58
C LEU A 151 -28.87 4.68 11.94
N CYS A 152 -28.70 4.76 10.63
CA CYS A 152 -28.49 5.99 9.86
C CYS A 152 -29.86 6.59 9.46
N LYS A 153 -30.56 7.21 10.41
CA LYS A 153 -31.89 7.84 10.20
C LYS A 153 -31.87 9.19 9.44
N SER A 154 -31.04 9.33 8.39
CA SER A 154 -30.87 10.55 7.56
C SER A 154 -30.06 11.70 8.24
N PRO A 155 -29.54 12.70 7.51
CA PRO A 155 -28.24 12.71 6.85
C PRO A 155 -27.34 13.81 7.46
N VAL A 156 -27.42 14.06 8.77
CA VAL A 156 -26.77 15.28 9.32
C VAL A 156 -25.24 15.16 9.35
N ASN A 157 -24.68 13.94 9.45
CA ASN A 157 -23.24 13.72 9.62
C ASN A 157 -22.65 12.53 8.83
N CYS A 158 -23.36 11.95 7.85
CA CYS A 158 -22.75 10.91 7.02
C CYS A 158 -21.79 11.58 6.02
N PRO A 159 -20.49 11.26 6.00
CA PRO A 159 -19.55 11.90 5.09
C PRO A 159 -19.61 11.35 3.66
N VAL A 160 -20.50 10.38 3.38
CA VAL A 160 -20.48 9.59 2.13
C VAL A 160 -21.78 9.66 1.33
N CYS A 161 -22.95 9.53 1.96
CA CYS A 161 -24.22 9.54 1.25
C CYS A 161 -24.92 10.90 1.35
N SER A 162 -25.61 11.29 0.29
CA SER A 162 -26.43 12.50 0.20
C SER A 162 -27.83 12.14 -0.31
N GLU A 163 -28.70 13.13 -0.54
CA GLU A 163 -30.02 12.88 -1.17
C GLU A 163 -29.87 12.34 -2.61
N ASP A 164 -28.79 12.71 -3.31
CA ASP A 164 -28.56 12.36 -4.72
C ASP A 164 -27.60 11.16 -4.89
N ASP A 165 -26.80 10.82 -3.86
CA ASP A 165 -25.82 9.73 -3.89
C ASP A 165 -26.19 8.61 -2.90
N PRO A 166 -26.63 7.42 -3.39
CA PRO A 166 -27.04 6.33 -2.52
C PRO A 166 -25.86 5.79 -1.69
N CYS A 167 -26.17 5.40 -0.45
CA CYS A 167 -25.18 4.85 0.48
C CYS A 167 -24.47 3.62 -0.12
N PRO A 168 -23.13 3.53 -0.04
CA PRO A 168 -22.39 2.35 -0.51
C PRO A 168 -22.81 1.03 0.15
N LEU A 169 -23.43 1.09 1.34
CA LEU A 169 -23.98 -0.08 2.04
C LEU A 169 -25.27 -0.62 1.40
N HIS A 170 -25.89 0.12 0.48
CA HIS A 170 -27.06 -0.31 -0.30
C HIS A 170 -26.69 -0.74 -1.72
N LEU A 171 -25.40 -0.79 -2.07
CA LEU A 171 -24.96 -1.26 -3.38
C LEU A 171 -25.29 -2.75 -3.52
N THR A 172 -25.85 -3.09 -4.67
CA THR A 172 -26.14 -4.48 -5.03
C THR A 172 -24.87 -5.19 -5.51
N GLU A 173 -24.91 -6.52 -5.60
CA GLU A 173 -23.82 -7.28 -6.23
C GLU A 173 -23.57 -6.87 -7.69
N GLU A 174 -24.58 -6.33 -8.38
CA GLU A 174 -24.47 -5.86 -9.76
C GLU A 174 -23.70 -4.52 -9.82
N ASP A 175 -23.92 -3.63 -8.85
CA ASP A 175 -23.17 -2.37 -8.71
C ASP A 175 -21.69 -2.59 -8.38
N LEU A 176 -21.38 -3.64 -7.61
CA LEU A 176 -20.00 -3.98 -7.25
C LEU A 176 -19.20 -4.53 -8.43
N LYS A 177 -19.85 -5.20 -9.40
CA LYS A 177 -19.21 -5.75 -10.61
C LYS A 177 -18.73 -4.68 -11.59
N LEU A 178 -19.24 -3.45 -11.49
CA LEU A 178 -18.90 -2.34 -12.39
C LEU A 178 -17.66 -1.56 -11.94
N ARG A 179 -17.10 -1.83 -10.75
CA ARG A 179 -15.92 -1.10 -10.26
C ARG A 179 -14.63 -1.74 -10.78
N PRO A 180 -13.67 -0.94 -11.27
CA PRO A 180 -12.36 -1.45 -11.65
C PRO A 180 -11.65 -2.00 -10.40
N ILE A 181 -11.14 -3.23 -10.53
CA ILE A 181 -10.28 -3.89 -9.53
C ILE A 181 -8.94 -3.15 -9.46
#